data_AF-A0A1I8CXM5-F1
#
_entry.id   AF-A0A1I8CXM5-F1
#
_cell.length_a   1.000
_cell.length_b   1.000
_cell.length_c   1.000
_cell.angle_alpha   90.00
_cell.angle_beta   90.00
_cell.angle_gamma   90.00
#
_symmetry.space_group_name_H-M   'P 1'
#
loop_
_entity.id
_entity.type
_entity.pdbx_description
1 polymer ?
#
loop_
_entity_poly.entity_id
_entity_poly.type
_entity_poly.pdbx_seq_one_letter_code
_entity_poly.pdbx_strand_id
1 'polypeptide(L)'
;MSSELESLVKRLENTTARLEALSLQKPSLPPKPGHQIAAKSTGESMEAPNAVKIFDDQVSTAVTEFVNLSKKIGGDLNEAADKLAEIFNEQKNFIWFASSQTALSDNELGVKLGPISNLMQKVVAYKDSKRQSVNFNHLSTIAEGIQSTGWLAVQKTPAPFIKDGIDSSMFYVNRVRKDHKDDADKVHMEWCTSWINLLNALHTYVRQNHTTGLVWNSSPGNVPSGCMPVSASIKCGGPPPPPPVPKNLNAEQKKPSGGDAKAELLAALNKGAAVTSGLKTVTADMMTHKNPSLRLSSVVAADANTPGGQSTKVVSKAVAPKTPVKELRDGKTWCVEYFAGDQNIVINADIKQVVYIFKCDNCVIRVNGKVNSILMDNCKKTQLVFDSLLSQIEIINSQSIKIQTLGALPTVSIQKTDGCQIYLSKESLGAEIVQSKSSEMNISVPEGDDGDFIEYALPEQFKTTYNRDQKKIHTVMSDI
;
A
#
# COMPACT_ATOMS: atom_id res chain seq x y z
N MET A 1 -28.44 29.44 33.47
CA MET A 1 -29.20 28.34 32.85
C MET A 1 -29.69 28.66 31.44
N SER A 2 -30.38 29.80 31.18
CA SER A 2 -30.89 30.12 29.82
C SER A 2 -29.80 30.33 28.76
N SER A 3 -28.74 31.09 29.05
CA SER A 3 -27.68 31.38 28.06
C SER A 3 -26.79 30.18 27.72
N GLU A 4 -26.67 29.23 28.65
CA GLU A 4 -25.89 28.01 28.47
C GLU A 4 -26.63 27.01 27.59
N LEU A 5 -27.97 26.95 27.74
CA LEU A 5 -28.84 26.19 26.87
C LEU A 5 -28.87 26.76 25.45
N GLU A 6 -28.92 28.09 25.30
CA GLU A 6 -28.82 28.76 23.99
C GLU A 6 -27.48 28.47 23.29
N SER A 7 -26.37 28.47 24.03
CA SER A 7 -25.05 28.10 23.51
C SER A 7 -25.00 26.64 23.03
N LEU A 8 -25.61 25.73 23.78
CA LEU A 8 -25.68 24.31 23.42
C LEU A 8 -26.56 24.07 22.20
N VAL A 9 -27.72 24.74 22.11
CA VAL A 9 -28.63 24.66 20.96
C VAL A 9 -27.93 25.18 19.70
N LYS A 10 -27.23 26.32 19.78
CA LYS A 10 -26.50 26.89 18.64
C LYS A 10 -25.35 26.00 18.15
N ARG A 11 -24.69 25.29 19.07
CA ARG A 11 -23.67 24.28 18.73
C ARG A 11 -24.30 23.06 18.07
N LEU A 12 -25.46 22.61 18.55
CA LEU A 12 -26.21 21.50 17.97
C LEU A 12 -26.68 21.84 16.55
N GLU A 13 -27.25 23.03 16.34
CA GLU A 13 -27.66 23.52 15.02
C GLU A 13 -26.49 23.58 14.04
N ASN A 14 -25.32 24.09 14.47
CA ASN A 14 -24.11 24.10 13.65
C ASN A 14 -23.59 22.68 13.32
N THR A 15 -23.78 21.73 14.23
CA THR A 15 -23.33 20.34 14.01
C THR A 15 -24.28 19.62 13.07
N THR A 16 -25.59 19.85 13.21
CA THR A 16 -26.63 19.35 12.31
C THR A 16 -26.48 19.92 10.90
N ALA A 17 -26.23 21.22 10.76
CA ALA A 17 -26.00 21.84 9.45
C ALA A 17 -24.75 21.26 8.74
N ARG A 18 -23.70 20.91 9.50
CA ARG A 18 -22.50 20.24 8.96
C ARG A 18 -22.77 18.79 8.57
N LEU A 19 -23.58 18.06 9.35
CA LEU A 19 -23.99 16.70 9.05
C LEU A 19 -24.94 16.62 7.86
N GLU A 20 -25.85 17.58 7.72
CA GLU A 20 -26.73 17.70 6.56
C GLU A 20 -25.94 18.02 5.28
N ALA A 21 -24.95 18.92 5.37
CA ALA A 21 -24.03 19.21 4.27
C ALA A 21 -23.18 17.99 3.85
N LEU A 22 -22.81 17.13 4.79
CA LEU A 22 -22.12 15.86 4.52
C LEU A 22 -23.07 14.79 3.97
N SER A 23 -24.34 14.77 4.38
CA SER A 23 -25.36 13.83 3.88
C SER A 23 -25.81 14.13 2.45
N LEU A 24 -25.70 15.39 2.02
CA LEU A 24 -25.98 15.84 0.65
C LEU A 24 -24.80 15.61 -0.31
N GLN A 25 -23.61 15.28 0.21
CA GLN A 25 -22.52 14.74 -0.61
C GLN A 25 -22.77 13.26 -0.92
N LYS A 26 -23.45 13.03 -2.04
CA LYS A 26 -23.49 11.73 -2.71
C LYS A 26 -22.03 11.25 -2.96
N PRO A 27 -21.69 9.96 -2.76
CA PRO A 27 -20.38 9.46 -3.15
C PRO A 27 -20.16 9.75 -4.64
N SER A 28 -19.24 10.66 -4.96
CA SER A 28 -18.95 10.96 -6.35
C SER A 28 -18.14 9.80 -6.93
N LEU A 29 -18.76 9.05 -7.84
CA LEU A 29 -18.04 8.21 -8.78
C LEU A 29 -16.97 9.04 -9.51
N PRO A 30 -15.81 8.46 -9.87
CA PRO A 30 -14.79 9.18 -10.63
C PRO A 30 -15.38 9.68 -11.96
N PRO A 31 -15.06 10.91 -12.42
CA PRO A 31 -15.51 11.37 -13.72
C PRO A 31 -14.84 10.53 -14.82
N LYS A 32 -15.66 10.10 -15.79
CA LYS A 32 -15.20 9.55 -17.07
C LYS A 32 -14.12 10.46 -17.69
N PRO A 33 -13.08 9.92 -18.35
CA PRO A 33 -12.17 10.72 -19.15
C PRO A 33 -12.91 11.19 -20.42
N GLY A 34 -13.59 12.33 -20.31
CA GLY A 34 -14.17 13.05 -21.44
C GLY A 34 -13.21 14.16 -21.87
N HIS A 35 -12.65 14.03 -23.07
CA HIS A 35 -12.04 15.16 -23.76
C HIS A 35 -13.12 16.22 -24.04
N GLN A 36 -13.01 17.39 -23.45
CA GLN A 36 -13.48 18.62 -24.08
C GLN A 36 -12.32 19.60 -24.19
N ILE A 37 -11.90 19.78 -25.44
CA ILE A 37 -11.12 20.92 -25.88
C ILE A 37 -12.08 22.10 -25.89
N ALA A 38 -11.90 23.03 -24.97
CA ALA A 38 -12.36 24.40 -25.12
C ALA A 38 -11.24 25.31 -24.62
N ALA A 39 -10.38 25.72 -25.55
CA ALA A 39 -9.48 26.82 -25.34
C ALA A 39 -10.31 28.10 -25.14
N LYS A 40 -10.31 28.62 -23.91
CA LYS A 40 -10.51 30.05 -23.65
C LYS A 40 -9.43 30.52 -22.71
N SER A 41 -8.48 31.23 -23.30
CA SER A 41 -7.53 32.10 -22.63
C SER A 41 -8.26 33.30 -22.06
N THR A 42 -8.35 33.38 -20.74
CA THR A 42 -8.51 34.63 -19.99
C THR A 42 -7.81 34.40 -18.65
N GLY A 43 -6.74 35.15 -18.41
CA GLY A 43 -5.98 35.07 -17.18
C GLY A 43 -6.81 35.59 -16.03
N GLU A 44 -6.98 34.78 -14.98
CA GLU A 44 -7.49 35.15 -13.67
C GLU A 44 -7.10 34.02 -12.69
N SER A 45 -6.29 34.37 -11.68
CA SER A 45 -5.88 33.60 -10.48
C SER A 45 -5.53 32.10 -10.63
N MET A 46 -4.24 31.75 -10.51
CA MET A 46 -3.76 30.37 -10.35
C MET A 46 -4.24 29.77 -9.02
N GLU A 47 -5.42 29.15 -9.04
CA GLU A 47 -5.98 28.46 -7.87
C GLU A 47 -5.35 27.07 -7.72
N ALA A 48 -4.96 26.69 -6.49
CA ALA A 48 -4.32 25.40 -6.23
C ALA A 48 -5.24 24.21 -6.59
N PRO A 49 -4.70 23.09 -7.12
CA PRO A 49 -5.47 21.87 -7.38
C PRO A 49 -6.24 21.40 -6.14
N ASN A 50 -7.41 20.79 -6.33
CA ASN A 50 -8.26 20.34 -5.22
C ASN A 50 -7.52 19.40 -4.24
N ALA A 51 -6.67 18.51 -4.76
CA ALA A 51 -5.82 17.64 -3.92
C ALA A 51 -4.87 18.44 -3.02
N VAL A 52 -4.29 19.53 -3.54
CA VAL A 52 -3.40 20.42 -2.79
C VAL A 52 -4.16 21.22 -1.74
N LYS A 53 -5.37 21.70 -2.05
CA LYS A 53 -6.24 22.40 -1.09
C LYS A 53 -6.63 21.49 0.08
N ILE A 54 -7.07 20.26 -0.20
CA ILE A 54 -7.43 19.30 0.85
C ILE A 54 -6.19 18.94 1.68
N PHE A 55 -5.02 18.82 1.05
CA PHE A 55 -3.76 18.60 1.77
C PHE A 55 -3.45 19.77 2.72
N ASP A 56 -3.61 21.02 2.26
CA ASP A 56 -3.42 22.19 3.11
C ASP A 56 -4.39 22.23 4.29
N ASP A 57 -5.69 22.03 4.02
CA ASP A 57 -6.72 22.10 5.04
C ASP A 57 -6.55 21.03 6.13
N GLN A 58 -6.21 19.79 5.73
CA GLN A 58 -6.12 18.66 6.65
C GLN A 58 -4.70 18.45 7.20
N VAL A 59 -3.71 18.31 6.31
CA VAL A 59 -2.36 17.88 6.68
C VAL A 59 -1.51 19.07 7.10
N SER A 60 -1.45 20.15 6.32
CA SER A 60 -0.64 21.33 6.66
C SER A 60 -1.10 21.99 7.97
N THR A 61 -2.41 21.98 8.26
CA THR A 61 -2.95 22.42 9.56
C THR A 61 -2.41 21.58 10.72
N ALA A 62 -2.44 20.25 10.60
CA ALA A 62 -1.94 19.35 11.63
C ALA A 62 -0.40 19.44 11.80
N VAL A 63 0.34 19.67 10.71
CA VAL A 63 1.79 19.95 10.75
C VAL A 63 2.05 21.20 11.56
N THR A 64 1.30 22.27 11.29
CA THR A 64 1.46 23.56 11.98
C THR A 64 1.23 23.42 13.49
N GLU A 65 0.17 22.72 13.89
CA GLU A 65 -0.12 22.44 15.30
C GLU A 65 1.02 21.65 15.98
N PHE A 66 1.49 20.59 15.33
CA PHE A 66 2.60 19.77 15.83
C PHE A 66 3.90 20.58 15.96
N VAL A 67 4.23 21.41 14.99
CA VAL A 67 5.41 22.29 15.02
C VAL A 67 5.31 23.30 16.15
N ASN A 68 4.14 23.89 16.37
CA ASN A 68 3.93 24.84 17.47
C ASN A 68 4.12 24.17 18.85
N LEU A 69 3.58 22.96 19.04
CA LEU A 69 3.79 22.19 20.27
C LEU A 69 5.26 21.77 20.45
N SER A 70 5.92 21.39 19.36
CA SER A 70 7.35 21.08 19.36
C SER A 70 8.20 22.29 19.77
N LYS A 71 7.85 23.47 19.27
CA LYS A 71 8.50 24.75 19.62
C LYS A 71 8.22 25.19 21.04
N LYS A 72 7.03 24.88 21.57
CA LYS A 72 6.65 25.12 22.97
C LYS A 72 7.46 24.26 23.94
N ILE A 73 7.76 23.01 23.58
CA ILE A 73 8.66 22.13 24.35
C ILE A 73 10.11 22.62 24.25
N GLY A 74 10.55 23.02 23.05
CA GLY A 74 11.85 23.62 22.85
C GLY A 74 13.04 22.64 22.73
N GLY A 75 14.25 23.19 22.83
CA GLY A 75 15.50 22.43 22.74
C GLY A 75 15.77 21.87 21.34
N ASP A 76 16.31 20.66 21.27
CA ASP A 76 16.60 19.96 20.00
C ASP A 76 15.33 19.67 19.18
N LEU A 77 14.14 19.76 19.78
CA LEU A 77 12.88 19.48 19.12
C LEU A 77 12.49 20.57 18.11
N ASN A 78 12.98 21.81 18.28
CA ASN A 78 12.75 22.92 17.37
C ASN A 78 13.26 22.61 15.97
N GLU A 79 14.52 22.20 15.89
CA GLU A 79 15.19 21.94 14.63
C GLU A 79 14.64 20.68 13.93
N ALA A 80 14.24 19.66 14.71
CA ALA A 80 13.57 18.48 14.18
C ALA A 80 12.19 18.83 13.60
N ALA A 81 11.44 19.70 14.27
CA ALA A 81 10.13 20.17 13.81
C ALA A 81 10.23 21.04 12.54
N ASP A 82 11.23 21.90 12.42
CA ASP A 82 11.44 22.71 11.21
C ASP A 82 11.79 21.81 10.00
N LYS A 83 12.65 20.80 10.18
CA LYS A 83 12.95 19.81 9.13
C LYS A 83 11.72 18.99 8.74
N LEU A 84 10.88 18.62 9.71
CA LEU A 84 9.62 17.94 9.45
C LEU A 84 8.69 18.82 8.60
N ALA A 85 8.54 20.10 8.95
CA ALA A 85 7.72 21.04 8.20
C ALA A 85 8.21 21.20 6.75
N GLU A 86 9.53 21.25 6.54
CA GLU A 86 10.14 21.28 5.21
C GLU A 86 9.76 20.05 4.38
N ILE A 87 9.78 18.84 4.97
CA ILE A 87 9.38 17.60 4.29
C ILE A 87 7.93 17.66 3.81
N PHE A 88 6.99 18.08 4.67
CA PHE A 88 5.58 18.17 4.29
C PHE A 88 5.32 19.27 3.24
N ASN A 89 6.08 20.37 3.28
CA ASN A 89 6.01 21.40 2.25
C ASN A 89 6.52 20.90 0.89
N GLU A 90 7.62 20.14 0.87
CA GLU A 90 8.11 19.49 -0.36
C GLU A 90 7.13 18.43 -0.87
N GLN A 91 6.48 17.66 0.01
CA GLN A 91 5.42 16.74 -0.38
C GLN A 91 4.25 17.46 -1.06
N LYS A 92 3.78 18.58 -0.48
CA LYS A 92 2.73 19.42 -1.06
C LYS A 92 3.12 19.90 -2.47
N ASN A 93 4.33 20.43 -2.62
CA ASN A 93 4.85 20.87 -3.90
C ASN A 93 4.91 19.72 -4.91
N PHE A 94 5.29 18.52 -4.45
CA PHE A 94 5.32 17.32 -5.28
C PHE A 94 3.92 16.85 -5.71
N ILE A 95 2.92 16.93 -4.84
CA ILE A 95 1.52 16.62 -5.17
C ILE A 95 1.00 17.60 -6.22
N TRP A 96 1.29 18.90 -6.06
CA TRP A 96 0.93 19.91 -7.05
C TRP A 96 1.62 19.61 -8.39
N PHE A 97 2.92 19.36 -8.38
CA PHE A 97 3.67 18.95 -9.56
C PHE A 97 3.03 17.73 -10.24
N ALA A 98 2.76 16.65 -9.49
CA ALA A 98 2.14 15.44 -10.01
C ALA A 98 0.74 15.69 -10.61
N SER A 99 -0.04 16.59 -10.03
CA SER A 99 -1.36 16.97 -10.59
C SER A 99 -1.24 17.66 -11.96
N SER A 100 -0.10 18.30 -12.24
CA SER A 100 0.09 19.14 -13.44
C SER A 100 0.58 18.39 -14.68
N GLN A 101 1.03 17.14 -14.52
CA GLN A 101 1.70 16.38 -15.58
C GLN A 101 1.37 14.89 -15.54
N THR A 102 1.72 14.18 -16.62
CA THR A 102 1.63 12.73 -16.68
C THR A 102 2.59 12.03 -15.72
N ALA A 103 2.26 10.79 -15.36
CA ALA A 103 3.10 9.96 -14.51
C ALA A 103 4.52 9.82 -15.07
N LEU A 104 5.51 9.96 -14.19
CA LEU A 104 6.91 9.72 -14.49
C LEU A 104 7.22 8.23 -14.54
N SER A 105 8.30 7.85 -15.23
CA SER A 105 8.85 6.50 -15.09
C SER A 105 9.38 6.28 -13.67
N ASP A 106 9.48 5.03 -13.22
CA ASP A 106 9.97 4.70 -11.87
C ASP A 106 11.38 5.27 -11.59
N ASN A 107 12.25 5.31 -12.61
CA ASN A 107 13.59 5.89 -12.50
C ASN A 107 13.54 7.41 -12.31
N GLU A 108 12.72 8.12 -13.10
CA GLU A 108 12.56 9.58 -12.99
C GLU A 108 11.87 9.98 -11.68
N LEU A 109 10.89 9.18 -11.24
CA LEU A 109 10.22 9.34 -9.95
C LEU A 109 11.22 9.21 -8.80
N GLY A 110 12.09 8.20 -8.83
CA GLY A 110 13.15 8.02 -7.84
C GLY A 110 14.11 9.21 -7.77
N VAL A 111 14.54 9.74 -8.92
CA VAL A 111 15.39 10.94 -8.98
C VAL A 111 14.69 12.17 -8.41
N LYS A 112 13.42 12.36 -8.75
CA LYS A 112 12.63 13.52 -8.30
C LYS A 112 12.26 13.46 -6.81
N LEU A 113 12.09 12.27 -6.24
CA LEU A 113 11.87 12.08 -4.81
C LEU A 113 13.17 12.10 -3.99
N GLY A 114 14.34 12.09 -4.64
CA GLY A 114 15.65 12.13 -4.00
C GLY A 114 15.81 13.25 -2.95
N PRO A 115 15.42 14.51 -3.22
CA PRO A 115 15.48 15.59 -2.24
C PRO A 115 14.65 15.33 -0.97
N ILE A 116 13.42 14.82 -1.11
CA ILE A 116 12.55 14.46 0.02
C ILE A 116 13.19 13.31 0.82
N SER A 117 13.67 12.28 0.14
CA SER A 117 14.39 11.16 0.77
C SER A 117 15.63 11.63 1.56
N ASN A 118 16.38 12.60 1.02
CA ASN A 118 17.54 13.18 1.70
C ASN A 118 17.14 13.98 2.95
N LEU A 119 16.03 14.72 2.92
CA LEU A 119 15.50 15.40 4.11
C LEU A 119 15.08 14.40 5.18
N MET A 120 14.41 13.31 4.80
CA MET A 120 14.04 12.23 5.73
C MET A 120 15.29 11.62 6.39
N GLN A 121 16.35 11.35 5.62
CA GLN A 121 17.62 10.85 6.17
C GLN A 121 18.29 11.85 7.11
N LYS A 122 18.23 13.15 6.81
CA LYS A 122 18.74 14.21 7.70
C LYS A 122 18.00 14.24 9.04
N VAL A 123 16.69 13.98 9.08
CA VAL A 123 15.92 13.89 10.33
C VAL A 123 16.40 12.72 11.19
N VAL A 124 16.61 11.54 10.57
CA VAL A 124 17.13 10.36 11.27
C VAL A 124 18.56 10.60 11.79
N ALA A 125 19.43 11.16 10.95
CA ALA A 125 20.80 11.50 11.33
C ALA A 125 20.85 12.56 12.44
N TYR A 126 19.93 13.53 12.43
CA TYR A 126 19.81 14.54 13.46
C TYR A 126 19.51 13.90 14.82
N LYS A 127 18.50 13.02 14.91
CA LYS A 127 18.24 12.23 16.12
C LYS A 127 19.48 11.47 16.57
N ASP A 128 20.15 10.78 15.66
CA ASP A 128 21.32 9.96 16.00
C ASP A 128 22.52 10.77 16.49
N SER A 129 22.63 12.04 16.08
CA SER A 129 23.63 12.98 16.61
C SER A 129 23.28 13.52 18.01
N LYS A 130 22.03 13.37 18.44
CA LYS A 130 21.45 13.91 19.68
C LYS A 130 21.08 12.82 20.69
N ARG A 131 21.85 11.72 20.75
CA ARG A 131 21.60 10.57 21.65
C ARG A 131 21.55 10.90 23.14
N GLN A 132 22.17 12.01 23.55
CA GLN A 132 22.19 12.49 24.93
C GLN A 132 21.10 13.55 25.20
N SER A 133 20.23 13.84 24.23
CA SER A 133 19.17 14.82 24.40
C SER A 133 18.15 14.35 25.43
N VAL A 134 17.68 15.27 26.27
CA VAL A 134 16.54 15.04 27.19
C VAL A 134 15.29 14.66 26.38
N ASN A 135 15.16 15.20 25.17
CA ASN A 135 14.04 14.95 24.28
C ASN A 135 14.30 13.78 23.31
N PHE A 136 15.21 12.85 23.62
CA PHE A 136 15.57 11.77 22.70
C PHE A 136 14.39 10.86 22.32
N ASN A 137 13.46 10.57 23.24
CA ASN A 137 12.24 9.81 22.93
C ASN A 137 11.30 10.58 21.98
N HIS A 138 11.27 11.93 22.05
CA HIS A 138 10.53 12.77 21.10
C HIS A 138 11.19 12.73 19.71
N LEU A 139 12.52 12.90 19.65
CA LEU A 139 13.27 12.81 18.40
C LEU A 139 13.15 11.41 17.77
N SER A 140 13.10 10.36 18.58
CA SER A 140 12.88 8.98 18.13
C SER A 140 11.47 8.77 17.56
N THR A 141 10.46 9.36 18.19
CA THR A 141 9.09 9.35 17.65
C THR A 141 9.04 9.95 16.24
N ILE A 142 9.66 11.12 16.04
CA ILE A 142 9.72 11.77 14.73
C ILE A 142 10.49 10.91 13.73
N ALA A 143 11.68 10.42 14.09
CA ALA A 143 12.54 9.69 13.16
C ALA A 143 12.00 8.32 12.74
N GLU A 144 11.31 7.60 13.62
CA GLU A 144 10.69 6.32 13.24
C GLU A 144 9.43 6.53 12.39
N GLY A 145 8.61 7.55 12.72
CA GLY A 145 7.40 7.80 11.95
C GLY A 145 7.63 8.60 10.67
N ILE A 146 8.78 9.26 10.48
CA ILE A 146 9.07 10.02 9.25
C ILE A 146 9.02 9.14 8.00
N GLN A 147 9.29 7.83 8.13
CA GLN A 147 9.23 6.91 6.99
C GLN A 147 7.86 6.91 6.29
N SER A 148 6.78 7.23 7.03
CA SER A 148 5.44 7.40 6.47
C SER A 148 5.35 8.47 5.36
N THR A 149 6.26 9.46 5.34
CA THR A 149 6.31 10.48 4.29
C THR A 149 6.85 9.93 2.95
N GLY A 150 7.37 8.70 2.93
CA GLY A 150 7.82 8.00 1.72
C GLY A 150 6.70 7.46 0.82
N TRP A 151 5.43 7.64 1.20
CA TRP A 151 4.28 7.05 0.49
C TRP A 151 4.14 7.47 -0.98
N LEU A 152 4.75 8.60 -1.38
CA LEU A 152 4.73 9.12 -2.75
C LEU A 152 5.30 8.14 -3.79
N ALA A 153 6.18 7.23 -3.37
CA ALA A 153 6.74 6.16 -4.21
C ALA A 153 5.96 4.84 -4.11
N VAL A 154 4.95 4.75 -3.25
CA VAL A 154 4.25 3.50 -2.94
C VAL A 154 3.03 3.36 -3.84
N GLN A 155 3.04 2.32 -4.66
CA GLN A 155 1.89 1.94 -5.48
C GLN A 155 1.03 0.90 -4.76
N LYS A 156 -0.26 0.86 -5.11
CA LYS A 156 -1.29 -0.11 -4.64
C LYS A 156 -1.70 0.05 -3.17
N THR A 157 -0.78 0.31 -2.25
CA THR A 157 -1.07 0.34 -0.80
C THR A 157 -0.37 1.47 -0.04
N PRO A 158 -0.48 2.74 -0.45
CA PRO A 158 0.18 3.85 0.24
C PRO A 158 -0.41 4.17 1.63
N ALA A 159 -1.71 3.99 1.84
CA ALA A 159 -2.33 4.20 3.16
C ALA A 159 -1.87 3.14 4.20
N PRO A 160 -1.90 1.83 3.91
CA PRO A 160 -1.28 0.83 4.80
C PRO A 160 0.19 1.12 5.14
N PHE A 161 0.99 1.57 4.17
CA PHE A 161 2.37 1.97 4.40
C PHE A 161 2.50 3.11 5.43
N ILE A 162 1.62 4.11 5.39
CA ILE A 162 1.58 5.18 6.40
C ILE A 162 1.20 4.62 7.77
N LYS A 163 0.25 3.68 7.82
CA LYS A 163 -0.18 3.04 9.08
C LYS A 163 0.96 2.28 9.76
N ASP A 164 1.81 1.58 9.00
CA ASP A 164 3.00 0.92 9.52
C ASP A 164 3.99 1.92 10.15
N GLY A 165 4.12 3.11 9.54
CA GLY A 165 4.93 4.21 10.09
C GLY A 165 4.36 4.80 11.39
N ILE A 166 3.04 4.92 11.49
CA ILE A 166 2.36 5.31 12.74
C ILE A 166 2.69 4.31 13.84
N ASP A 167 2.50 3.02 13.58
CA ASP A 167 2.69 1.96 14.55
C ASP A 167 4.14 1.84 15.00
N SER A 168 5.09 2.08 14.09
CA SER A 168 6.52 2.12 14.40
C SER A 168 6.87 3.26 15.37
N SER A 169 6.25 4.43 15.23
CA SER A 169 6.46 5.56 16.13
C SER A 169 5.82 5.38 17.52
N MET A 170 4.77 4.55 17.64
CA MET A 170 3.99 4.38 18.86
C MET A 170 4.81 3.87 20.05
N PHE A 171 5.87 3.10 19.80
CA PHE A 171 6.77 2.65 20.87
C PHE A 171 7.39 3.84 21.62
N TYR A 172 7.86 4.85 20.89
CA TYR A 172 8.47 6.04 21.46
C TYR A 172 7.43 7.04 21.97
N VAL A 173 6.28 7.15 21.30
CA VAL A 173 5.13 7.94 21.82
C VAL A 173 4.74 7.46 23.21
N ASN A 174 4.61 6.14 23.42
CA ASN A 174 4.25 5.58 24.71
C ASN A 174 5.32 5.80 25.77
N ARG A 175 6.61 5.87 25.38
CA ARG A 175 7.69 6.26 26.29
C ARG A 175 7.56 7.71 26.71
N VAL A 176 7.35 8.65 25.77
CA VAL A 176 7.11 10.06 26.10
C VAL A 176 5.91 10.20 27.03
N ARG A 177 4.79 9.54 26.73
CA ARG A 177 3.60 9.54 27.59
C ARG A 177 3.88 9.02 28.99
N LYS A 178 4.72 7.98 29.11
CA LYS A 178 5.11 7.39 30.39
C LYS A 178 6.01 8.33 31.19
N ASP A 179 6.99 8.94 30.55
CA ASP A 179 8.00 9.79 31.17
C ASP A 179 7.40 11.13 31.67
N HIS A 180 6.34 11.61 30.99
CA HIS A 180 5.71 12.92 31.24
C HIS A 180 4.25 12.83 31.73
N LYS A 181 3.81 11.68 32.26
CA LYS A 181 2.41 11.48 32.70
C LYS A 181 2.01 12.36 33.91
N ASP A 182 2.98 12.70 34.76
CA ASP A 182 2.77 13.41 36.02
C ASP A 182 3.10 14.92 35.88
N ASP A 183 3.45 15.38 34.67
CA ASP A 183 3.78 16.78 34.40
C ASP A 183 2.53 17.66 34.44
N ALA A 184 2.61 18.78 35.18
CA ALA A 184 1.51 19.71 35.35
C ALA A 184 1.03 20.32 34.00
N ASP A 185 1.97 20.63 33.10
CA ASP A 185 1.70 21.42 31.90
C ASP A 185 1.15 20.62 30.72
N LYS A 186 1.05 19.28 30.82
CA LYS A 186 0.51 18.34 29.82
C LYS A 186 0.96 18.50 28.36
N VAL A 187 1.91 19.40 28.07
CA VAL A 187 2.34 19.77 26.72
C VAL A 187 2.94 18.59 25.97
N HIS A 188 3.63 17.68 26.67
CA HIS A 188 4.17 16.45 26.10
C HIS A 188 3.06 15.46 25.70
N MET A 189 1.94 15.43 26.44
CA MET A 189 0.79 14.58 26.13
C MET A 189 0.01 15.12 24.93
N GLU A 190 -0.17 16.44 24.87
CA GLU A 190 -0.74 17.14 23.71
C GLU A 190 0.13 16.93 22.48
N TRP A 191 1.46 17.05 22.61
CA TRP A 191 2.43 16.78 21.55
C TRP A 191 2.36 15.34 21.03
N CYS A 192 2.24 14.35 21.91
CA CYS A 192 2.04 12.94 21.50
C CYS A 192 0.75 12.75 20.71
N THR A 193 -0.30 13.46 21.11
CA THR A 193 -1.61 13.37 20.47
C THR A 193 -1.61 14.07 19.12
N SER A 194 -0.98 15.24 19.01
CA SER A 194 -0.84 15.96 17.75
C SER A 194 0.02 15.22 16.74
N TRP A 195 1.06 14.49 17.17
CA TRP A 195 1.83 13.60 16.29
C TRP A 195 0.95 12.51 15.64
N ILE A 196 0.16 11.81 16.47
CA ILE A 196 -0.75 10.76 16.00
C ILE A 196 -1.80 11.37 15.06
N ASN A 197 -2.35 12.54 15.40
CA ASN A 197 -3.32 13.25 14.57
C ASN A 197 -2.73 13.66 13.22
N LEU A 198 -1.50 14.16 13.20
CA LEU A 198 -0.77 14.52 11.97
C LEU A 198 -0.65 13.32 11.02
N LEU A 199 -0.16 12.19 11.51
CA LEU A 199 0.00 11.01 10.65
C LEU A 199 -1.35 10.38 10.26
N ASN A 200 -2.37 10.45 11.13
CA ASN A 200 -3.73 10.02 10.79
C ASN A 200 -4.39 10.94 9.75
N ALA A 201 -4.13 12.24 9.80
CA ALA A 201 -4.58 13.19 8.78
C ALA A 201 -3.93 12.85 7.43
N LEU A 202 -2.62 12.58 7.41
CA LEU A 202 -1.92 12.12 6.22
C LEU A 202 -2.50 10.78 5.69
N HIS A 203 -2.71 9.80 6.58
CA HIS A 203 -3.31 8.52 6.23
C HIS A 203 -4.71 8.69 5.60
N THR A 204 -5.55 9.52 6.21
CA THR A 204 -6.91 9.80 5.74
C THR A 204 -6.89 10.50 4.39
N TYR A 205 -6.06 11.53 4.26
CA TYR A 205 -5.85 12.25 3.00
C TYR A 205 -5.44 11.30 1.87
N VAL A 206 -4.44 10.45 2.10
CA VAL A 206 -3.94 9.51 1.09
C VAL A 206 -4.99 8.44 0.76
N ARG A 207 -5.70 7.91 1.75
CA ARG A 207 -6.77 6.93 1.54
C ARG A 207 -7.88 7.49 0.64
N GLN A 208 -8.24 8.75 0.82
CA GLN A 208 -9.33 9.41 0.09
C GLN A 208 -8.92 9.90 -1.31
N ASN A 209 -7.70 10.43 -1.45
CA ASN A 209 -7.28 11.14 -2.68
C ASN A 209 -6.24 10.37 -3.52
N HIS A 210 -5.56 9.38 -2.94
CA HIS A 210 -4.44 8.66 -3.54
C HIS A 210 -4.50 7.15 -3.22
N THR A 211 -5.70 6.56 -3.31
CA THR A 211 -6.01 5.22 -2.79
C THR A 211 -5.06 4.12 -3.28
N THR A 212 -4.65 4.15 -4.55
CA THR A 212 -3.77 3.15 -5.17
C THR A 212 -2.37 3.69 -5.50
N GLY A 213 -2.00 4.83 -4.94
CA GLY A 213 -0.76 5.54 -5.24
C GLY A 213 -1.02 7.00 -5.61
N LEU A 214 0.07 7.75 -5.80
CA LEU A 214 -0.01 9.16 -6.20
C LEU A 214 -0.81 9.32 -7.50
N VAL A 215 -1.76 10.25 -7.48
CA VAL A 215 -2.62 10.55 -8.64
C VAL A 215 -1.94 11.62 -9.48
N TRP A 216 -1.78 11.33 -10.76
CA TRP A 216 -1.12 12.19 -11.73
C TRP A 216 -2.14 12.87 -12.66
N ASN A 217 -1.76 14.02 -13.21
CA ASN A 217 -2.50 14.73 -14.26
C ASN A 217 -3.95 15.09 -13.93
N SER A 218 -4.26 15.35 -12.66
CA SER A 218 -5.61 15.77 -12.21
C SER A 218 -5.90 17.26 -12.44
N SER A 219 -4.91 18.07 -12.79
CA SER A 219 -5.02 19.50 -13.11
C SER A 219 -3.91 19.93 -14.08
N PRO A 220 -4.00 19.53 -15.38
CA PRO A 220 -2.91 19.69 -16.35
C PRO A 220 -2.44 21.15 -16.48
N GLY A 221 -1.12 21.37 -16.46
CA GLY A 221 -0.51 22.70 -16.67
C GLY A 221 -0.58 23.68 -15.49
N ASN A 222 -1.21 23.30 -14.38
CA ASN A 222 -1.24 24.09 -13.15
C ASN A 222 0.00 23.79 -12.30
N VAL A 223 1.08 24.56 -12.46
CA VAL A 223 2.33 24.43 -11.66
C VAL A 223 2.41 25.51 -10.58
N PRO A 224 3.02 25.25 -9.40
CA PRO A 224 3.23 26.29 -8.40
C PRO A 224 4.08 27.44 -8.96
N SER A 225 3.75 28.69 -8.63
CA SER A 225 4.60 29.84 -8.95
C SER A 225 5.98 29.67 -8.29
N GLY A 226 7.02 29.51 -9.11
CA GLY A 226 8.40 29.28 -8.66
C GLY A 226 9.12 28.11 -9.33
N CYS A 227 8.39 27.21 -10.00
CA CYS A 227 8.97 26.21 -10.90
C CYS A 227 8.92 26.69 -12.36
N MET A 228 10.08 26.85 -12.98
CA MET A 228 10.22 27.21 -14.40
C MET A 228 9.41 26.24 -15.28
N PRO A 229 8.59 26.72 -16.23
CA PRO A 229 7.93 25.85 -17.19
C PRO A 229 8.95 25.38 -18.24
N VAL A 230 9.20 24.07 -18.34
CA VAL A 230 9.73 23.51 -19.58
C VAL A 230 8.58 23.43 -20.58
N SER A 231 8.53 24.42 -21.46
CA SER A 231 7.63 24.43 -22.62
C SER A 231 7.96 23.24 -23.53
N ALA A 232 7.07 22.26 -23.61
CA ALA A 232 7.09 21.24 -24.64
C ALA A 232 6.15 21.65 -25.78
N SER A 233 6.65 22.50 -26.68
CA SER A 233 6.01 22.71 -27.98
C SER A 233 6.30 21.52 -28.89
N ILE A 234 5.34 20.61 -29.07
CA ILE A 234 5.40 19.59 -30.11
C ILE A 234 4.84 20.19 -31.41
N LYS A 235 5.71 20.40 -32.40
CA LYS A 235 5.30 20.46 -33.81
C LYS A 235 5.65 19.14 -34.49
N CYS A 236 4.69 18.59 -35.25
CA CYS A 236 4.82 17.43 -36.13
C CYS A 236 6.01 17.54 -37.09
N GLY A 237 6.74 16.43 -37.30
CA GLY A 237 7.58 16.22 -38.49
C GLY A 237 8.59 15.08 -38.38
N GLY A 238 8.28 13.92 -38.99
CA GLY A 238 9.20 12.96 -39.63
C GLY A 238 10.25 12.18 -38.78
N PRO A 239 10.60 10.92 -39.14
CA PRO A 239 11.65 10.17 -38.46
C PRO A 239 13.05 10.55 -39.00
N PRO A 240 14.07 10.78 -38.15
CA PRO A 240 15.44 11.02 -38.61
C PRO A 240 16.27 9.72 -38.80
N PRO A 241 17.28 9.75 -39.71
CA PRO A 241 18.07 8.60 -40.16
C PRO A 241 19.23 8.19 -39.20
N PRO A 242 19.83 6.99 -39.37
CA PRO A 242 20.87 6.47 -38.48
C PRO A 242 22.24 7.17 -38.67
N PRO A 243 23.01 7.41 -37.59
CA PRO A 243 24.32 8.06 -37.67
C PRO A 243 25.48 7.12 -38.08
N PRO A 244 26.51 7.63 -38.76
CA PRO A 244 27.66 6.88 -39.26
C PRO A 244 28.79 6.72 -38.21
N VAL A 245 29.62 5.70 -38.43
CA VAL A 245 30.77 5.30 -37.60
C VAL A 245 31.99 6.20 -37.87
N PRO A 246 32.74 6.68 -36.84
CA PRO A 246 34.08 7.24 -37.04
C PRO A 246 35.18 6.20 -36.83
N LYS A 247 36.20 6.22 -37.70
CA LYS A 247 37.46 5.46 -37.56
C LYS A 247 38.55 6.31 -36.89
N ASN A 248 39.25 5.66 -35.97
CA ASN A 248 40.67 5.78 -35.54
C ASN A 248 41.25 7.14 -35.19
N LEU A 249 41.98 7.20 -34.06
CA LEU A 249 43.40 7.57 -34.02
C LEU A 249 44.01 7.15 -32.66
N ASN A 250 45.17 6.51 -32.75
CA ASN A 250 45.97 5.93 -31.68
C ASN A 250 46.95 6.98 -31.13
N ALA A 251 47.13 7.07 -29.81
CA ALA A 251 48.32 7.64 -29.19
C ALA A 251 48.46 7.16 -27.73
N GLU A 252 49.58 6.51 -27.47
CA GLU A 252 50.04 6.00 -26.17
C GLU A 252 50.22 7.10 -25.12
N GLN A 253 49.97 6.79 -23.83
CA GLN A 253 51.06 6.76 -22.82
C GLN A 253 50.60 6.35 -21.40
N LYS A 254 51.46 5.49 -20.82
CA LYS A 254 51.90 5.34 -19.42
C LYS A 254 50.91 4.94 -18.32
N LYS A 255 51.15 3.72 -17.80
CA LYS A 255 50.90 3.29 -16.41
C LYS A 255 51.72 4.11 -15.41
N PRO A 256 51.19 4.30 -14.19
CA PRO A 256 51.85 3.69 -13.04
C PRO A 256 50.91 2.84 -12.17
N SER A 257 51.58 2.06 -11.34
CA SER A 257 51.17 0.97 -10.44
C SER A 257 50.23 1.36 -9.31
N GLY A 258 49.32 0.45 -8.96
CA GLY A 258 48.58 0.41 -7.70
C GLY A 258 47.38 -0.51 -7.84
N GLY A 259 47.40 -1.67 -7.16
CA GLY A 259 46.42 -2.73 -7.38
C GLY A 259 45.00 -2.36 -6.93
N ASP A 260 44.00 -2.89 -7.61
CA ASP A 260 42.65 -3.03 -7.05
C ASP A 260 41.84 -4.08 -7.82
N ALA A 261 41.55 -5.20 -7.16
CA ALA A 261 40.69 -6.30 -7.63
C ALA A 261 39.24 -5.88 -7.93
N LYS A 262 38.90 -4.60 -7.76
CA LYS A 262 37.59 -4.01 -8.04
C LYS A 262 37.43 -3.56 -9.50
N ALA A 263 38.54 -3.28 -10.21
CA ALA A 263 38.50 -2.86 -11.62
C ALA A 263 38.27 -4.04 -12.58
N GLU A 264 38.79 -5.23 -12.26
CA GLU A 264 38.53 -6.46 -13.05
C GLU A 264 37.07 -6.93 -12.91
N LEU A 265 36.45 -6.71 -11.76
CA LEU A 265 35.05 -7.05 -11.52
C LEU A 265 34.08 -6.14 -12.30
N LEU A 266 34.40 -4.85 -12.43
CA LEU A 266 33.61 -3.89 -13.19
C LEU A 266 33.78 -4.07 -14.72
N ALA A 267 34.94 -4.55 -15.17
CA ALA A 267 35.18 -4.91 -16.56
C ALA A 267 34.45 -6.20 -16.99
N ALA A 268 34.24 -7.14 -16.05
CA ALA A 268 33.44 -8.34 -16.29
C ALA A 268 31.93 -8.04 -16.42
N LEU A 269 31.44 -6.98 -15.74
CA LEU A 269 30.03 -6.61 -15.72
C LEU A 269 29.55 -5.90 -16.99
N ASN A 270 30.44 -5.27 -17.76
CA ASN A 270 30.10 -4.51 -18.98
C ASN A 270 30.11 -5.35 -20.28
N LYS A 271 30.12 -6.69 -20.20
CA LYS A 271 30.19 -7.57 -21.39
C LYS A 271 28.84 -7.97 -22.02
N GLY A 272 27.71 -7.47 -21.52
CA GLY A 272 26.39 -7.65 -22.17
C GLY A 272 26.11 -9.08 -22.68
N ALA A 273 25.42 -9.19 -23.81
CA ALA A 273 24.92 -10.45 -24.38
C ALA A 273 25.98 -11.50 -24.80
N ALA A 274 27.28 -11.28 -24.54
CA ALA A 274 28.36 -12.22 -24.85
C ALA A 274 28.74 -13.16 -23.67
N VAL A 275 28.04 -13.10 -22.53
CA VAL A 275 28.31 -13.95 -21.35
C VAL A 275 27.92 -15.43 -21.56
N THR A 276 27.10 -15.75 -22.57
CA THR A 276 26.63 -17.12 -22.82
C THR A 276 27.65 -18.01 -23.55
N SER A 277 28.74 -17.46 -24.09
CA SER A 277 29.74 -18.20 -24.87
C SER A 277 30.78 -18.93 -24.00
N GLY A 278 30.81 -18.67 -22.69
CA GLY A 278 31.77 -19.27 -21.74
C GLY A 278 31.19 -20.37 -20.85
N LEU A 279 29.88 -20.68 -20.98
CA LEU A 279 29.27 -21.78 -20.23
C LEU A 279 29.53 -23.11 -20.94
N LYS A 280 30.05 -24.08 -20.20
CA LYS A 280 30.26 -25.46 -20.69
C LYS A 280 28.91 -26.05 -21.10
N THR A 281 28.76 -26.40 -22.38
CA THR A 281 27.53 -27.00 -22.92
C THR A 281 27.32 -28.39 -22.31
N VAL A 282 26.10 -28.62 -21.81
CA VAL A 282 25.70 -29.89 -21.19
C VAL A 282 25.53 -30.96 -22.27
N THR A 283 26.37 -32.00 -22.26
CA THR A 283 26.22 -33.14 -23.17
C THR A 283 25.06 -34.04 -22.73
N ALA A 284 24.52 -34.83 -23.66
CA ALA A 284 23.30 -35.64 -23.46
C ALA A 284 23.37 -36.59 -22.26
N ASP A 285 24.57 -36.95 -21.81
CA ASP A 285 24.83 -37.85 -20.68
C ASP A 285 24.55 -37.21 -19.30
N MET A 286 24.45 -35.88 -19.25
CA MET A 286 24.23 -35.09 -18.02
C MET A 286 22.75 -34.70 -17.81
N MET A 287 21.83 -35.16 -18.66
CA MET A 287 20.40 -34.87 -18.54
C MET A 287 19.66 -36.02 -17.83
N THR A 288 19.12 -35.75 -16.63
CA THR A 288 18.43 -36.73 -15.76
C THR A 288 17.10 -37.28 -16.31
N HIS A 289 16.68 -36.88 -17.51
CA HIS A 289 15.53 -37.44 -18.24
C HIS A 289 15.90 -38.44 -19.34
N LYS A 290 17.19 -38.53 -19.71
CA LYS A 290 17.70 -39.47 -20.73
C LYS A 290 18.60 -40.56 -20.18
N ASN A 291 19.00 -40.47 -18.91
CA ASN A 291 19.86 -41.46 -18.25
C ASN A 291 19.23 -41.93 -16.92
N PRO A 292 18.40 -43.01 -16.95
CA PRO A 292 17.67 -43.52 -15.78
C PRO A 292 18.56 -44.02 -14.63
N SER A 293 19.83 -44.32 -14.91
CA SER A 293 20.84 -44.80 -13.95
C SER A 293 21.28 -43.74 -12.92
N LEU A 294 21.06 -42.44 -13.18
CA LEU A 294 21.37 -41.34 -12.26
C LEU A 294 20.31 -41.13 -11.16
N ARG A 295 19.23 -41.92 -11.16
CA ARG A 295 18.11 -41.82 -10.18
C ARG A 295 18.14 -42.87 -9.06
N LEU A 296 19.11 -43.80 -9.07
CA LEU A 296 19.04 -45.05 -8.29
C LEU A 296 20.03 -45.18 -7.11
N SER A 297 20.65 -44.10 -6.64
CA SER A 297 21.38 -44.11 -5.36
C SER A 297 20.89 -42.94 -4.50
N SER A 298 20.10 -43.16 -3.44
CA SER A 298 20.60 -43.77 -2.22
C SER A 298 19.47 -43.96 -1.19
N VAL A 299 19.24 -45.21 -0.82
CA VAL A 299 18.67 -45.70 0.45
C VAL A 299 19.86 -46.44 1.08
N VAL A 300 20.34 -46.22 2.31
CA VAL A 300 19.87 -46.71 3.63
C VAL A 300 20.82 -46.13 4.74
N ALA A 301 20.35 -46.23 5.99
CA ALA A 301 20.81 -45.80 7.32
C ALA A 301 22.20 -46.23 7.90
N ALA A 302 22.53 -45.52 9.00
CA ALA A 302 23.48 -45.60 10.14
C ALA A 302 24.32 -46.90 10.38
N ASP A 303 25.52 -46.90 10.99
CA ASP A 303 26.22 -45.96 11.88
C ASP A 303 27.75 -46.29 11.99
N ALA A 304 28.49 -45.41 12.68
CA ALA A 304 29.81 -45.56 13.35
C ALA A 304 31.12 -45.06 12.68
N ASN A 305 31.57 -43.93 13.25
CA ASN A 305 32.94 -43.53 13.64
C ASN A 305 33.72 -42.47 12.82
N THR A 306 34.20 -41.47 13.58
CA THR A 306 35.24 -40.42 13.29
C THR A 306 34.82 -39.13 12.53
N PRO A 307 35.53 -37.98 12.70
CA PRO A 307 34.94 -36.77 13.29
C PRO A 307 35.00 -35.52 12.40
N GLY A 308 34.03 -34.62 12.59
CA GLY A 308 34.14 -33.21 12.19
C GLY A 308 33.32 -32.80 10.96
N GLY A 309 32.68 -31.62 11.07
CA GLY A 309 32.15 -30.86 9.94
C GLY A 309 30.64 -30.97 9.71
N GLN A 310 29.85 -30.44 10.64
CA GLN A 310 28.41 -30.31 10.49
C GLN A 310 28.04 -29.44 9.27
N SER A 311 27.31 -30.08 8.35
CA SER A 311 26.68 -29.50 7.18
C SER A 311 25.52 -28.58 7.57
N THR A 312 25.61 -27.30 7.25
CA THR A 312 24.49 -26.36 7.28
C THR A 312 23.55 -26.64 6.11
N LYS A 313 22.44 -27.35 6.39
CA LYS A 313 21.26 -27.38 5.52
C LYS A 313 20.79 -25.95 5.27
N VAL A 314 20.80 -25.49 4.01
CA VAL A 314 20.01 -24.33 3.62
C VAL A 314 18.56 -24.79 3.49
N VAL A 315 17.91 -24.90 4.65
CA VAL A 315 16.47 -24.85 4.77
C VAL A 315 16.07 -23.47 4.25
N SER A 316 15.22 -23.40 3.22
CA SER A 316 14.51 -22.15 2.91
C SER A 316 13.90 -21.69 4.22
N LYS A 317 14.37 -20.55 4.75
CA LYS A 317 14.04 -20.09 6.10
C LYS A 317 12.51 -20.00 6.18
N ALA A 318 11.88 -21.02 6.74
CA ALA A 318 10.50 -20.96 7.16
C ALA A 318 10.45 -19.74 8.07
N VAL A 319 9.69 -18.74 7.65
CA VAL A 319 9.35 -17.62 8.52
C VAL A 319 8.83 -18.28 9.79
N ALA A 320 9.48 -18.02 10.93
CA ALA A 320 9.04 -18.56 12.20
C ALA A 320 7.53 -18.33 12.30
N PRO A 321 6.70 -19.38 12.49
CA PRO A 321 5.26 -19.23 12.49
C PRO A 321 4.93 -18.21 13.57
N LYS A 322 4.38 -17.07 13.14
CA LYS A 322 3.87 -16.06 14.08
C LYS A 322 2.78 -16.74 14.90
N THR A 323 2.74 -16.43 16.20
CA THR A 323 1.78 -17.03 17.11
C THR A 323 0.36 -16.83 16.58
N PRO A 324 -0.45 -17.90 16.48
CA PRO A 324 -1.86 -17.76 16.13
C PRO A 324 -2.57 -16.84 17.11
N VAL A 325 -3.33 -15.87 16.58
CA VAL A 325 -4.08 -14.89 17.39
C VAL A 325 -5.55 -15.07 17.11
N LYS A 326 -6.33 -15.37 18.14
CA LYS A 326 -7.80 -15.28 18.12
C LYS A 326 -8.25 -14.42 19.29
N GLU A 327 -8.52 -13.15 19.04
CA GLU A 327 -8.94 -12.21 20.08
C GLU A 327 -9.90 -11.15 19.55
N LEU A 328 -10.71 -10.59 20.45
CA LEU A 328 -11.56 -9.44 20.17
C LEU A 328 -10.80 -8.17 20.58
N ARG A 329 -10.29 -7.41 19.60
CA ARG A 329 -9.63 -6.12 19.83
C ARG A 329 -10.66 -5.01 19.96
N ASP A 330 -10.43 -4.13 20.94
CA ASP A 330 -11.25 -2.94 21.22
C ASP A 330 -12.75 -3.21 21.40
N GLY A 331 -13.12 -4.45 21.74
CA GLY A 331 -14.52 -4.89 21.84
C GLY A 331 -15.29 -4.91 20.51
N LYS A 332 -14.62 -4.72 19.37
CA LYS A 332 -15.26 -4.47 18.07
C LYS A 332 -14.72 -5.35 16.94
N THR A 333 -13.42 -5.63 16.91
CA THR A 333 -12.80 -6.33 15.79
C THR A 333 -12.27 -7.68 16.24
N TRP A 334 -12.87 -8.75 15.76
CA TRP A 334 -12.30 -10.09 15.91
C TRP A 334 -11.11 -10.24 14.99
N CYS A 335 -9.93 -10.48 15.55
CA CYS A 335 -8.71 -10.77 14.80
C CYS A 335 -8.43 -12.28 14.86
N VAL A 336 -8.42 -12.93 13.69
CA VAL A 336 -8.02 -14.32 13.49
C VAL A 336 -6.80 -14.34 12.59
N GLU A 337 -5.62 -14.42 13.18
CA GLU A 337 -4.37 -14.20 12.48
C GLU A 337 -3.44 -15.42 12.61
N TYR A 338 -2.74 -15.77 11.53
CA TYR A 338 -1.64 -16.75 11.52
C TYR A 338 -1.97 -18.19 11.93
N PHE A 339 -3.25 -18.59 11.90
CA PHE A 339 -3.61 -20.00 12.08
C PHE A 339 -3.10 -20.84 10.90
N ALA A 340 -2.61 -22.04 11.19
CA ALA A 340 -2.16 -22.98 10.18
C ALA A 340 -2.64 -24.40 10.50
N GLY A 341 -3.42 -25.01 9.61
CA GLY A 341 -3.90 -26.39 9.75
C GLY A 341 -5.13 -26.58 10.65
N ASP A 342 -5.61 -25.53 11.32
CA ASP A 342 -6.72 -25.63 12.27
C ASP A 342 -8.07 -25.71 11.55
N GLN A 343 -8.76 -26.84 11.69
CA GLN A 343 -10.04 -27.13 11.05
C GLN A 343 -11.27 -26.75 11.90
N ASN A 344 -11.10 -26.04 13.02
CA ASN A 344 -12.23 -25.76 13.92
C ASN A 344 -12.10 -24.40 14.65
N ILE A 345 -11.86 -23.32 13.90
CA ILE A 345 -11.79 -21.99 14.47
C ILE A 345 -13.20 -21.39 14.54
N VAL A 346 -13.78 -21.37 15.74
CA VAL A 346 -15.12 -20.80 15.95
C VAL A 346 -15.04 -19.40 16.59
N ILE A 347 -15.81 -18.46 16.02
CA ILE A 347 -16.03 -17.10 16.50
C ILE A 347 -17.54 -16.91 16.71
N ASN A 348 -17.93 -16.39 17.88
CA ASN A 348 -19.29 -15.93 18.12
C ASN A 348 -19.25 -14.40 18.14
N ALA A 349 -19.82 -13.76 17.13
CA ALA A 349 -19.73 -12.32 16.94
C ALA A 349 -21.12 -11.67 16.85
N ASP A 350 -21.17 -10.38 17.20
CA ASP A 350 -22.40 -9.59 17.14
C ASP A 350 -22.44 -8.66 15.92
N ILE A 351 -23.61 -8.07 15.69
CA ILE A 351 -23.92 -7.25 14.52
C ILE A 351 -23.11 -5.95 14.41
N LYS A 352 -22.52 -5.48 15.51
CA LYS A 352 -21.68 -4.29 15.56
C LYS A 352 -20.21 -4.62 15.33
N GLN A 353 -19.85 -5.89 15.48
CA GLN A 353 -18.49 -6.37 15.33
C GLN A 353 -18.13 -6.63 13.87
N VAL A 354 -16.83 -6.62 13.60
CA VAL A 354 -16.23 -6.98 12.30
C VAL A 354 -15.23 -8.11 12.53
N VAL A 355 -15.06 -8.98 11.55
CA VAL A 355 -14.09 -10.09 11.62
C VAL A 355 -12.99 -9.86 10.60
N TYR A 356 -11.75 -9.87 11.07
CA TYR A 356 -10.55 -9.76 10.28
C TYR A 356 -9.76 -11.06 10.35
N ILE A 357 -9.62 -11.72 9.21
CA ILE A 357 -8.93 -13.01 9.05
C ILE A 357 -7.67 -12.75 8.23
N PHE A 358 -6.51 -12.98 8.83
CA PHE A 358 -5.22 -12.66 8.21
C PHE A 358 -4.26 -13.83 8.23
N LYS A 359 -3.65 -14.13 7.08
CA LYS A 359 -2.58 -15.14 7.00
C LYS A 359 -2.93 -16.51 7.59
N CYS A 360 -4.20 -16.91 7.47
CA CYS A 360 -4.61 -18.27 7.80
C CYS A 360 -4.28 -19.22 6.64
N ASP A 361 -3.72 -20.39 6.92
CA ASP A 361 -3.34 -21.40 5.93
C ASP A 361 -3.96 -22.75 6.26
N ASN A 362 -4.67 -23.35 5.31
CA ASN A 362 -5.30 -24.66 5.48
C ASN A 362 -6.19 -24.70 6.73
N CYS A 363 -7.12 -23.74 6.87
CA CYS A 363 -7.99 -23.61 8.04
C CYS A 363 -9.48 -23.72 7.69
N VAL A 364 -10.31 -24.04 8.68
CA VAL A 364 -11.77 -23.92 8.60
C VAL A 364 -12.24 -23.01 9.72
N ILE A 365 -12.87 -21.90 9.34
CA ILE A 365 -13.32 -20.84 10.24
C ILE A 365 -14.83 -20.76 10.18
N ARG A 366 -15.49 -20.74 11.35
CA ARG A 366 -16.92 -20.58 11.49
C ARG A 366 -17.24 -19.32 12.29
N VAL A 367 -18.02 -18.43 11.70
CA VAL A 367 -18.48 -17.17 12.31
C VAL A 367 -19.97 -17.28 12.57
N ASN A 368 -20.32 -17.49 13.84
CA ASN A 368 -21.70 -17.56 14.29
C ASN A 368 -22.20 -16.17 14.65
N GLY A 369 -23.48 -15.93 14.38
CA GLY A 369 -24.16 -14.66 14.57
C GLY A 369 -24.12 -13.77 13.33
N LYS A 370 -24.98 -12.76 13.34
CA LYS A 370 -24.99 -11.73 12.31
C LYS A 370 -23.89 -10.73 12.61
N VAL A 371 -23.01 -10.46 11.65
CA VAL A 371 -21.81 -9.61 11.81
C VAL A 371 -21.89 -8.43 10.84
N ASN A 372 -21.16 -7.33 11.11
CA ASN A 372 -21.17 -6.19 10.21
C ASN A 372 -20.51 -6.52 8.86
N SER A 373 -19.24 -6.95 8.92
CA SER A 373 -18.44 -7.34 7.74
C SER A 373 -17.37 -8.36 8.10
N ILE A 374 -16.88 -9.07 7.09
CA ILE A 374 -15.72 -9.97 7.18
C ILE A 374 -14.67 -9.53 6.16
N LEU A 375 -13.42 -9.44 6.58
CA LEU A 375 -12.27 -9.22 5.70
C LEU A 375 -11.31 -10.41 5.82
N MET A 376 -11.03 -11.07 4.70
CA MET A 376 -10.02 -12.12 4.56
C MET A 376 -8.85 -11.57 3.75
N ASP A 377 -7.65 -11.52 4.34
CA ASP A 377 -6.44 -11.07 3.66
C ASP A 377 -5.31 -12.09 3.78
N ASN A 378 -4.66 -12.36 2.65
CA ASN A 378 -3.48 -13.21 2.53
C ASN A 378 -3.68 -14.63 3.11
N CYS A 379 -4.89 -15.18 2.98
CA CYS A 379 -5.23 -16.53 3.42
C CYS A 379 -5.01 -17.54 2.30
N LYS A 380 -4.72 -18.80 2.66
CA LYS A 380 -4.51 -19.89 1.71
C LYS A 380 -5.29 -21.12 2.12
N LYS A 381 -5.91 -21.83 1.17
CA LYS A 381 -6.63 -23.09 1.41
C LYS A 381 -7.61 -23.01 2.59
N THR A 382 -8.21 -21.84 2.80
CA THR A 382 -9.00 -21.54 4.00
C THR A 382 -10.47 -21.50 3.65
N GLN A 383 -11.27 -22.19 4.44
CA GLN A 383 -12.72 -22.25 4.31
C GLN A 383 -13.36 -21.38 5.39
N LEU A 384 -14.37 -20.60 5.01
CA LEU A 384 -15.10 -19.73 5.90
C LEU A 384 -16.59 -20.01 5.78
N VAL A 385 -17.24 -20.32 6.90
CA VAL A 385 -18.70 -20.44 7.00
C VAL A 385 -19.21 -19.36 7.94
N PHE A 386 -20.23 -18.60 7.55
CA PHE A 386 -20.80 -17.55 8.39
C PHE A 386 -22.31 -17.45 8.27
N ASP A 387 -22.97 -16.98 9.34
CA ASP A 387 -24.43 -16.92 9.37
C ASP A 387 -24.97 -15.79 8.47
N SER A 388 -24.68 -14.52 8.76
CA SER A 388 -25.18 -13.39 7.95
C SER A 388 -24.30 -12.17 8.10
N LEU A 389 -24.23 -11.34 7.05
CA LEU A 389 -23.54 -10.05 7.05
C LEU A 389 -24.50 -8.89 6.81
N LEU A 390 -24.23 -7.77 7.46
CA LEU A 390 -24.95 -6.52 7.19
C LEU A 390 -24.48 -5.82 5.93
N SER A 391 -23.18 -5.92 5.61
CA SER A 391 -22.58 -5.15 4.52
C SER A 391 -21.95 -6.08 3.49
N GLN A 392 -20.75 -6.56 3.75
CA GLN A 392 -19.96 -7.24 2.73
C GLN A 392 -18.94 -8.21 3.31
N ILE A 393 -18.48 -9.11 2.44
CA ILE A 393 -17.23 -9.86 2.62
C ILE A 393 -16.19 -9.39 1.60
N GLU A 394 -14.98 -9.12 2.07
CA GLU A 394 -13.83 -8.77 1.23
C GLU A 394 -12.77 -9.88 1.30
N ILE A 395 -12.32 -10.35 0.12
CA ILE A 395 -11.30 -11.40 0.00
C ILE A 395 -10.15 -10.82 -0.82
N ILE A 396 -9.05 -10.56 -0.14
CA ILE A 396 -7.91 -9.83 -0.69
C ILE A 396 -6.68 -10.74 -0.68
N ASN A 397 -5.93 -10.75 -1.78
CA ASN A 397 -4.59 -11.32 -1.84
C ASN A 397 -4.51 -12.80 -1.38
N SER A 398 -5.57 -13.57 -1.60
CA SER A 398 -5.74 -14.91 -1.03
C SER A 398 -5.68 -15.99 -2.12
N GLN A 399 -5.57 -17.26 -1.73
CA GLN A 399 -5.51 -18.38 -2.68
C GLN A 399 -6.32 -19.59 -2.21
N SER A 400 -7.06 -20.23 -3.11
CA SER A 400 -7.87 -21.42 -2.83
C SER A 400 -8.82 -21.21 -1.64
N ILE A 401 -9.64 -20.17 -1.71
CA ILE A 401 -10.60 -19.81 -0.67
C ILE A 401 -11.97 -20.42 -0.98
N LYS A 402 -12.64 -20.94 0.06
CA LYS A 402 -14.05 -21.32 -0.03
C LYS A 402 -14.85 -20.53 1.01
N ILE A 403 -15.92 -19.87 0.59
CA ILE A 403 -16.81 -19.17 1.52
C ILE A 403 -18.23 -19.71 1.39
N GLN A 404 -18.94 -19.81 2.50
CA GLN A 404 -20.34 -20.20 2.53
C GLN A 404 -21.11 -19.29 3.49
N THR A 405 -22.14 -18.63 2.97
CA THR A 405 -23.10 -17.90 3.80
C THR A 405 -24.30 -18.79 4.10
N LEU A 406 -24.81 -18.75 5.33
CA LEU A 406 -26.02 -19.47 5.72
C LEU A 406 -27.27 -18.58 5.66
N GLY A 407 -27.10 -17.27 5.49
CA GLY A 407 -28.16 -16.26 5.45
C GLY A 407 -27.77 -15.07 4.60
N ALA A 408 -28.23 -13.88 4.96
CA ALA A 408 -28.07 -12.67 4.16
C ALA A 408 -26.60 -12.27 3.92
N LEU A 409 -26.27 -11.97 2.67
CA LEU A 409 -24.97 -11.46 2.22
C LEU A 409 -25.21 -10.46 1.07
N PRO A 410 -25.07 -9.14 1.31
CA PRO A 410 -25.35 -8.13 0.29
C PRO A 410 -24.28 -7.99 -0.79
N THR A 411 -23.00 -8.06 -0.42
CA THR A 411 -21.89 -7.80 -1.37
C THR A 411 -20.70 -8.70 -1.13
N VAL A 412 -20.10 -9.20 -2.20
CA VAL A 412 -18.84 -9.95 -2.21
C VAL A 412 -17.82 -9.19 -3.04
N SER A 413 -16.67 -8.90 -2.44
CA SER A 413 -15.54 -8.25 -3.12
C SER A 413 -14.35 -9.19 -3.17
N ILE A 414 -13.88 -9.51 -4.38
CA ILE A 414 -12.76 -10.43 -4.62
C ILE A 414 -11.63 -9.67 -5.30
N GLN A 415 -10.53 -9.47 -4.61
CA GLN A 415 -9.40 -8.69 -5.11
C GLN A 415 -8.08 -9.46 -5.01
N LYS A 416 -7.35 -9.57 -6.13
CA LYS A 416 -6.03 -10.19 -6.15
C LYS A 416 -6.04 -11.62 -5.58
N THR A 417 -7.11 -12.36 -5.83
CA THR A 417 -7.32 -13.69 -5.26
C THR A 417 -7.36 -14.73 -6.38
N ASP A 418 -6.70 -15.86 -6.16
CA ASP A 418 -6.55 -16.94 -7.13
C ASP A 418 -7.21 -18.22 -6.60
N GLY A 419 -8.34 -18.62 -7.18
CA GLY A 419 -9.17 -19.69 -6.66
C GLY A 419 -10.08 -19.21 -5.54
N CYS A 420 -11.33 -18.90 -5.85
CA CYS A 420 -12.35 -18.50 -4.88
C CYS A 420 -13.71 -19.12 -5.21
N GLN A 421 -14.22 -19.96 -4.31
CA GLN A 421 -15.53 -20.59 -4.46
C GLN A 421 -16.51 -20.02 -3.44
N ILE A 422 -17.65 -19.51 -3.90
CA ILE A 422 -18.63 -18.79 -3.08
C ILE A 422 -19.95 -19.56 -3.08
N TYR A 423 -20.35 -20.10 -1.94
CA TYR A 423 -21.64 -20.75 -1.76
C TYR A 423 -22.64 -19.75 -1.18
N LEU A 424 -23.66 -19.43 -1.98
CA LEU A 424 -24.74 -18.52 -1.59
C LEU A 424 -25.81 -19.27 -0.79
N SER A 425 -26.55 -18.55 0.04
CA SER A 425 -27.80 -19.00 0.65
C SER A 425 -29.00 -18.52 -0.18
N LYS A 426 -30.19 -19.03 0.13
CA LYS A 426 -31.46 -18.52 -0.42
C LYS A 426 -31.68 -17.03 -0.12
N GLU A 427 -31.13 -16.55 1.00
CA GLU A 427 -31.24 -15.14 1.43
C GLU A 427 -30.17 -14.23 0.80
N SER A 428 -29.17 -14.79 0.11
CA SER A 428 -28.08 -14.02 -0.51
C SER A 428 -28.08 -14.08 -2.05
N LEU A 429 -29.19 -14.48 -2.68
CA LEU A 429 -29.30 -14.54 -4.14
C LEU A 429 -29.14 -13.17 -4.82
N GLY A 430 -29.43 -12.09 -4.09
CA GLY A 430 -29.23 -10.70 -4.56
C GLY A 430 -27.83 -10.14 -4.31
N ALA A 431 -26.85 -10.98 -3.95
CA ALA A 431 -25.50 -10.51 -3.64
C ALA A 431 -24.84 -9.86 -4.88
N GLU A 432 -24.34 -8.64 -4.72
CA GLU A 432 -23.50 -8.00 -5.73
C GLU A 432 -22.07 -8.53 -5.65
N ILE A 433 -21.48 -8.87 -6.79
CA ILE A 433 -20.16 -9.50 -6.83
C ILE A 433 -19.21 -8.61 -7.63
N VAL A 434 -18.21 -8.09 -6.94
CA VAL A 434 -17.21 -7.16 -7.46
C VAL A 434 -15.86 -7.86 -7.46
N GLN A 435 -15.26 -7.98 -8.64
CA GLN A 435 -14.00 -8.71 -8.82
C GLN A 435 -12.93 -7.83 -9.47
N SER A 436 -11.69 -7.96 -9.02
CA SER A 436 -10.55 -7.23 -9.61
C SER A 436 -9.24 -8.01 -9.47
N LYS A 437 -8.55 -8.22 -10.60
CA LYS A 437 -7.26 -8.94 -10.65
C LYS A 437 -7.30 -10.32 -9.98
N SER A 438 -8.39 -11.04 -10.16
CA SER A 438 -8.62 -12.34 -9.55
C SER A 438 -8.91 -13.37 -10.64
N SER A 439 -8.63 -14.64 -10.38
CA SER A 439 -8.74 -15.78 -11.31
C SER A 439 -9.42 -16.96 -10.61
N GLU A 440 -9.98 -17.89 -11.39
CA GLU A 440 -10.59 -19.13 -10.89
C GLU A 440 -11.70 -18.87 -9.84
N MET A 441 -12.63 -17.96 -10.16
CA MET A 441 -13.70 -17.56 -9.24
C MET A 441 -15.04 -18.17 -9.67
N ASN A 442 -15.67 -18.92 -8.77
CA ASN A 442 -16.93 -19.61 -9.04
C ASN A 442 -17.95 -19.30 -7.94
N ILE A 443 -19.22 -19.20 -8.33
CA ILE A 443 -20.35 -19.00 -7.42
C ILE A 443 -21.26 -20.22 -7.52
N SER A 444 -21.61 -20.78 -6.38
CA SER A 444 -22.54 -21.88 -6.22
C SER A 444 -23.86 -21.32 -5.71
N VAL A 445 -24.90 -21.38 -6.56
CA VAL A 445 -26.26 -20.92 -6.27
C VAL A 445 -27.11 -22.13 -5.85
N PRO A 446 -27.79 -22.09 -4.69
CA PRO A 446 -28.61 -23.22 -4.26
C PRO A 446 -29.86 -23.36 -5.14
N GLU A 447 -30.16 -24.59 -5.55
CA GLU A 447 -31.37 -24.95 -6.31
C GLU A 447 -32.26 -25.86 -5.47
N GLY A 448 -33.56 -25.54 -5.41
CA GLY A 448 -34.54 -26.34 -4.66
C GLY A 448 -34.34 -26.38 -3.14
N ASP A 449 -34.96 -27.37 -2.48
CA ASP A 449 -34.88 -27.59 -1.03
C ASP A 449 -33.90 -28.71 -0.65
N ASP A 450 -33.37 -29.45 -1.63
CA ASP A 450 -32.58 -30.67 -1.45
C ASP A 450 -31.06 -30.43 -1.26
N GLY A 451 -30.62 -29.17 -1.26
CA GLY A 451 -29.22 -28.81 -1.00
C GLY A 451 -28.29 -28.89 -2.21
N ASP A 452 -28.85 -29.05 -3.41
CA ASP A 452 -28.09 -29.00 -4.66
C ASP A 452 -27.64 -27.57 -4.98
N PHE A 453 -26.47 -27.46 -5.60
CA PHE A 453 -25.91 -26.18 -6.04
C PHE A 453 -25.59 -26.22 -7.53
N ILE A 454 -25.99 -25.17 -8.24
CA ILE A 454 -25.50 -24.92 -9.60
C ILE A 454 -24.31 -23.98 -9.51
N GLU A 455 -23.21 -24.36 -10.17
CA GLU A 455 -21.97 -23.61 -10.19
C GLU A 455 -21.87 -22.72 -11.45
N TYR A 456 -21.55 -21.45 -11.24
CA TYR A 456 -21.36 -20.44 -12.26
C TYR A 456 -19.94 -19.88 -12.16
N ALA A 457 -19.16 -20.01 -13.24
CA ALA A 457 -17.86 -19.36 -13.34
C ALA A 457 -18.04 -17.85 -13.54
N LEU A 458 -17.26 -17.05 -12.82
CA LEU A 458 -17.22 -15.61 -13.01
C LEU A 458 -16.30 -15.23 -14.17
N PRO A 459 -16.66 -14.19 -14.94
CA PRO A 459 -15.83 -13.72 -16.05
C PRO A 459 -14.47 -13.20 -15.58
N GLU A 460 -13.38 -13.73 -16.12
CA GLU A 460 -12.02 -13.25 -15.84
C GLU A 460 -11.37 -12.54 -17.03
N GLN A 461 -11.79 -12.86 -18.24
CA GLN A 461 -11.25 -12.28 -19.48
C GLN A 461 -12.27 -11.31 -20.11
N PHE A 462 -11.80 -10.11 -20.41
CA PHE A 462 -12.61 -9.07 -21.03
C PHE A 462 -11.99 -8.63 -22.35
N LYS A 463 -12.80 -8.65 -23.41
CA LYS A 463 -12.41 -8.11 -24.71
C LYS A 463 -12.77 -6.64 -24.77
N THR A 464 -11.76 -5.81 -24.98
CA THR A 464 -11.94 -4.36 -25.09
C THR A 464 -11.60 -3.92 -26.51
N THR A 465 -12.54 -3.25 -27.18
CA THR A 465 -12.36 -2.69 -28.52
C THR A 465 -12.56 -1.19 -28.52
N TYR A 466 -11.78 -0.48 -29.34
CA TYR A 466 -11.99 0.95 -29.59
C TYR A 466 -12.86 1.12 -30.83
N ASN A 467 -14.08 1.63 -30.63
CA ASN A 467 -14.99 1.98 -31.71
C ASN A 467 -14.57 3.34 -32.30
N ARG A 468 -14.02 3.33 -33.52
CA ARG A 468 -13.53 4.52 -34.21
C ARG A 468 -14.64 5.51 -34.53
N ASP A 469 -15.82 5.03 -34.92
CA ASP A 469 -16.95 5.85 -35.33
C ASP A 469 -17.57 6.58 -34.13
N GLN A 470 -17.72 5.86 -33.01
CA GLN A 470 -18.28 6.42 -31.78
C GLN A 470 -17.24 7.08 -30.87
N LYS A 471 -15.94 6.98 -31.20
CA LYS A 471 -14.80 7.41 -30.37
C LYS A 471 -14.91 6.96 -28.92
N LYS A 472 -15.34 5.71 -28.72
CA LYS A 472 -15.62 5.11 -27.40
C LYS A 472 -14.98 3.74 -27.29
N ILE A 473 -14.63 3.38 -26.07
CA ILE A 473 -14.19 2.03 -25.73
C ILE A 473 -15.44 1.19 -25.41
N HIS A 474 -15.49 -0.02 -25.95
CA HIS A 474 -16.52 -1.01 -25.66
C HIS A 474 -15.84 -2.25 -25.07
N THR A 475 -16.27 -2.66 -23.89
CA THR A 475 -15.74 -3.83 -23.19
C THR A 475 -16.85 -4.83 -22.99
N VAL A 476 -16.60 -6.07 -23.38
CA VAL A 476 -17.50 -7.22 -23.20
C VAL A 476 -16.73 -8.36 -22.55
N MET A 477 -17.47 -9.32 -21.99
CA MET A 477 -16.87 -10.61 -21.63
C MET A 477 -16.23 -11.24 -22.88
N SER A 478 -15.04 -11.80 -22.73
CA SER A 478 -14.39 -12.54 -23.80
C SER A 478 -15.00 -13.94 -23.89
N ASP A 479 -15.38 -14.37 -25.10
CA ASP A 479 -15.83 -15.74 -25.38
C ASP A 479 -14.67 -16.67 -25.80
N ILE A 480 -13.42 -16.18 -25.74
CA ILE A 480 -12.19 -16.88 -26.16
C ILE A 480 -11.63 -17.73 -25.03
#